data_AF-A0A9D6DAI7-F1
#
_entry.id   AF-A0A9D6DAI7-F1
#
_cell.length_a   1.000
_cell.length_b   1.000
_cell.length_c   1.000
_cell.angle_alpha   90.00
_cell.angle_beta   90.00
_cell.angle_gamma   90.00
#
_symmetry.space_group_name_H-M   'P 1'
#
loop_
_entity.id
_entity.type
_entity.pdbx_description
1 polymer ?
#
loop_
_entity_poly.entity_id
_entity_poly.type
_entity_poly.pdbx_seq_one_letter_code
_entity_poly.pdbx_strand_id
1 'polypeptide(L)'
;MADTTQVATIIEAISDRTLDYALLLAAIGTLSMAFIELVKGLTALRRHFHRRELMQWMPDHDCRREVLVLAAGGEQNAGVLFDQPTERMLGQIQAAANLALEYPDRYPHAYAFFTREDLQMKLAQVGSMTDDSELWANFATRTAREGFTADEAQQSEQESAGRAAQQARVRLGNLIARRLDMFQNRTQYRWARLNQLASIIAGATLTAYALAGTNKIDSPRDFIALVLLSLLAGMLAPFAKDVVAAISGLRAKS
;
A
#
# COMPACT_ATOMS: atom_id res chain seq x y z
N MET A 1 27.34 24.69 49.13
CA MET A 1 26.89 25.18 47.81
C MET A 1 27.70 24.40 46.78
N ALA A 2 27.07 23.48 46.06
CA ALA A 2 27.74 22.84 44.93
C ALA A 2 28.06 23.94 43.89
N ASP A 3 29.30 23.95 43.41
CA ASP A 3 29.83 24.99 42.55
C ASP A 3 29.09 24.99 41.21
N THR A 4 28.33 26.05 40.95
CA THR A 4 27.49 26.18 39.74
C THR A 4 28.32 26.11 38.46
N THR A 5 29.61 26.45 38.55
CA THR A 5 30.57 26.35 37.44
C THR A 5 30.85 24.91 37.05
N GLN A 6 30.99 23.97 37.99
CA GLN A 6 31.25 22.56 37.73
C GLN A 6 30.06 21.88 37.04
N VAL A 7 28.83 22.25 37.44
CA VAL A 7 27.61 21.78 36.78
C VAL A 7 27.54 22.29 35.34
N ALA A 8 27.88 23.56 35.10
CA ALA A 8 27.91 24.12 33.75
C ALA A 8 28.92 23.41 32.83
N THR A 9 30.13 23.11 33.32
CA THR A 9 31.15 22.42 32.51
C THR A 9 30.75 20.98 32.16
N ILE A 10 30.09 20.28 33.09
CA ILE A 10 29.57 18.93 32.84
C ILE A 10 28.45 18.98 31.80
N ILE A 11 27.57 19.97 31.87
CA ILE A 11 26.48 20.15 30.90
C ILE A 11 27.05 20.45 29.52
N GLU A 12 28.03 21.36 29.39
CA GLU A 12 28.68 21.67 28.12
C GLU A 12 29.38 20.44 27.51
N ALA A 13 30.16 19.71 28.30
CA ALA A 13 30.85 18.51 27.82
C ALA A 13 29.90 17.38 27.38
N ILE A 14 28.75 17.24 28.05
CA ILE A 14 27.70 16.29 27.63
C ILE A 14 27.03 16.80 26.36
N SER A 15 26.77 18.11 26.25
CA SER A 15 26.11 18.72 25.10
C SER A 15 26.93 18.55 23.82
N ASP A 16 28.23 18.88 23.85
CA ASP A 16 29.11 18.78 22.69
C ASP A 16 29.23 17.34 22.18
N ARG A 17 29.47 16.38 23.09
CA ARG A 17 29.54 14.95 22.72
C ARG A 17 28.21 14.45 22.16
N THR A 18 27.10 14.89 22.73
CA THR A 18 25.76 14.50 22.28
C THR A 18 25.49 15.02 20.87
N LEU A 19 25.93 16.26 20.57
CA LEU A 19 25.78 16.87 19.25
C LEU A 19 26.58 16.11 18.19
N ASP A 20 27.82 15.73 18.47
CA ASP A 20 28.66 14.95 17.55
C ASP A 20 28.05 13.56 17.25
N TYR A 21 27.57 12.85 18.27
CA TYR A 21 26.90 11.56 18.07
C TYR A 21 25.58 11.72 17.31
N ALA A 22 24.80 12.76 17.59
CA ALA A 22 23.57 13.05 16.87
C ALA A 22 23.85 13.34 15.38
N LEU A 23 24.90 14.09 15.08
CA LEU A 23 25.31 14.41 13.71
C LEU A 23 25.78 13.15 12.95
N LEU A 24 26.56 12.29 13.61
CA LEU A 24 26.99 11.01 13.05
C LEU A 24 25.80 10.07 12.80
N LEU A 25 24.88 9.96 13.76
CA LEU A 25 23.65 9.18 13.60
C LEU A 25 22.76 9.72 12.48
N ALA A 26 22.62 11.04 12.36
CA ALA A 26 21.88 11.67 11.28
C ALA A 26 22.52 11.39 9.91
N ALA A 27 23.85 11.45 9.81
CA ALA A 27 24.58 11.13 8.59
C ALA A 27 24.39 9.66 8.19
N ILE A 28 24.50 8.72 9.14
CA ILE A 28 24.27 7.29 8.90
C ILE A 28 22.82 7.03 8.48
N GLY A 29 21.85 7.65 9.16
CA GLY A 29 20.43 7.53 8.82
C GLY A 29 20.12 8.05 7.41
N THR A 30 20.71 9.19 7.03
CA THR A 30 20.58 9.79 5.70
C THR A 30 21.18 8.90 4.62
N LEU A 31 22.42 8.43 4.82
CA LEU A 31 23.10 7.55 3.88
C LEU A 31 22.37 6.21 3.72
N SER A 32 21.87 5.64 4.82
CA SER A 32 21.09 4.40 4.81
C SER A 32 19.80 4.55 4.02
N MET A 33 19.07 5.66 4.23
CA MET A 33 17.86 5.96 3.47
C MET A 33 18.16 6.11 1.97
N ALA A 34 19.19 6.89 1.62
CA ALA A 34 19.59 7.10 0.24
C ALA A 34 19.99 5.77 -0.43
N PHE A 35 20.71 4.90 0.28
CA PHE A 35 21.05 3.57 -0.22
C PHE A 35 19.81 2.69 -0.43
N ILE A 36 18.86 2.71 0.51
CA ILE A 36 17.60 1.96 0.37
C ILE A 36 16.77 2.49 -0.81
N GLU A 37 16.68 3.80 -0.97
CA GLU A 37 16.00 4.42 -2.11
C GLU A 37 16.70 4.08 -3.43
N LEU A 38 18.03 4.07 -3.46
CA LEU A 38 18.81 3.61 -4.61
C LEU A 38 18.52 2.15 -4.92
N VAL A 39 18.57 1.25 -3.93
CA VAL A 39 18.24 -0.17 -4.13
C VAL A 39 16.80 -0.32 -4.63
N LYS A 40 15.84 0.43 -4.08
CA LYS A 40 14.45 0.43 -4.57
C LYS A 40 14.31 0.96 -5.99
N GLY A 41 15.13 1.94 -6.39
CA GLY A 41 15.15 2.46 -7.75
C GLY A 41 15.80 1.50 -8.75
N LEU A 42 16.84 0.80 -8.32
CA LEU A 42 17.57 -0.17 -9.15
C LEU A 42 16.86 -1.52 -9.25
N THR A 43 16.06 -1.88 -8.25
CA THR A 43 15.37 -3.17 -8.21
C THR A 43 13.90 -3.00 -8.57
N ALA A 44 13.37 -3.91 -9.39
CA ALA A 44 11.93 -3.99 -9.66
C ALA A 44 11.12 -4.53 -8.45
N LEU A 45 11.58 -4.30 -7.21
CA LEU A 45 10.99 -4.83 -5.98
C LEU A 45 9.53 -4.41 -5.83
N ARG A 46 9.21 -3.14 -6.11
CA ARG A 46 7.83 -2.65 -6.06
C ARG A 46 6.95 -3.42 -7.04
N ARG A 47 7.41 -3.59 -8.27
CA ARG A 47 6.71 -4.34 -9.32
C ARG A 47 6.41 -5.78 -8.88
N HIS A 48 7.42 -6.47 -8.34
CA HIS A 48 7.25 -7.83 -7.85
C HIS A 48 6.30 -7.91 -6.65
N PHE A 49 6.40 -6.96 -5.71
CA PHE A 49 5.51 -6.87 -4.57
C PHE A 49 4.06 -6.65 -4.99
N HIS A 50 3.78 -5.62 -5.80
CA HIS A 50 2.44 -5.33 -6.29
C HIS A 50 1.84 -6.49 -7.08
N ARG A 51 2.64 -7.13 -7.95
CA ARG A 51 2.20 -8.32 -8.69
C ARG A 51 1.82 -9.45 -7.74
N ARG A 52 2.62 -9.70 -6.71
CA ARG A 52 2.35 -10.73 -5.70
C ARG A 52 1.09 -10.42 -4.89
N GLU A 53 0.91 -9.18 -4.43
CA GLU A 53 -0.30 -8.79 -3.70
C GLU A 53 -1.55 -8.93 -4.56
N LEU A 54 -1.50 -8.52 -5.83
CA LEU A 54 -2.63 -8.69 -6.75
C LEU A 54 -2.93 -10.17 -7.00
N MET A 55 -1.92 -11.01 -7.22
CA MET A 55 -2.10 -12.45 -7.40
C MET A 55 -2.66 -13.15 -6.16
N GLN A 56 -2.27 -12.70 -4.96
CA GLN A 56 -2.81 -13.22 -3.72
C GLN A 56 -4.27 -12.77 -3.51
N TRP A 57 -4.62 -11.56 -3.92
CA TRP A 57 -5.96 -11.01 -3.75
C TRP A 57 -6.96 -11.54 -4.78
N MET A 58 -6.54 -11.68 -6.04
CA MET A 58 -7.29 -12.27 -7.14
C MET A 58 -6.62 -13.58 -7.56
N PRO A 59 -6.93 -14.73 -6.92
CA PRO A 59 -6.29 -16.01 -7.24
C PRO A 59 -6.70 -16.57 -8.61
N ASP A 60 -7.87 -16.20 -9.11
CA ASP A 60 -8.36 -16.60 -10.43
C ASP A 60 -7.56 -15.93 -11.57
N HIS A 61 -7.16 -16.73 -12.55
CA HIS A 61 -6.35 -16.26 -13.68
C HIS A 61 -7.16 -15.41 -14.65
N ASP A 62 -8.37 -15.83 -14.99
CA ASP A 62 -9.18 -15.17 -16.01
C ASP A 62 -9.69 -13.81 -15.52
N CYS A 63 -10.11 -13.73 -14.25
CA CYS A 63 -10.38 -12.46 -13.58
C CYS A 63 -9.18 -11.51 -13.65
N ARG A 64 -7.97 -11.96 -13.30
CA ARG A 64 -6.77 -11.10 -13.36
C ARG A 64 -6.48 -10.63 -14.77
N ARG A 65 -6.59 -11.52 -15.76
CA ARG A 65 -6.36 -11.20 -17.16
C ARG A 65 -7.29 -10.09 -17.63
N GLU A 66 -8.60 -10.19 -17.34
CA GLU A 66 -9.57 -9.15 -17.67
C GLU A 66 -9.24 -7.81 -16.98
N VAL A 67 -8.89 -7.83 -15.69
CA VAL A 67 -8.48 -6.62 -14.97
C VAL A 67 -7.22 -6.01 -15.59
N LEU A 68 -6.23 -6.81 -16.01
CA LEU A 68 -5.02 -6.32 -16.66
C LEU A 68 -5.28 -5.76 -18.06
N VAL A 69 -6.20 -6.36 -18.81
CA VAL A 69 -6.67 -5.81 -20.10
C VAL A 69 -7.29 -4.44 -19.89
N LEU A 70 -8.18 -4.31 -18.89
CA LEU A 70 -8.88 -3.07 -18.59
C LEU A 70 -7.98 -1.98 -17.99
N ALA A 71 -7.09 -2.34 -17.05
CA ALA A 71 -6.27 -1.39 -16.30
C ALA A 71 -4.97 -0.99 -17.02
N ALA A 72 -4.40 -1.89 -17.82
CA ALA A 72 -3.08 -1.72 -18.45
C ALA A 72 -3.08 -1.90 -19.97
N GLY A 73 -4.22 -2.22 -20.59
CA GLY A 73 -4.29 -2.50 -22.02
C GLY A 73 -3.72 -3.88 -22.40
N GLY A 74 -3.59 -4.81 -21.45
CA GLY A 74 -3.17 -6.19 -21.68
C GLY A 74 -2.13 -6.70 -20.67
N GLU A 75 -1.96 -8.02 -20.61
CA GLU A 75 -0.99 -8.67 -19.71
C GLU A 75 0.46 -8.29 -20.03
N GLN A 76 0.76 -8.07 -21.32
CA GLN A 76 2.07 -7.62 -21.78
C GLN A 76 2.48 -6.26 -21.18
N ASN A 77 1.50 -5.43 -20.82
CA ASN A 77 1.71 -4.11 -20.23
C ASN A 77 1.60 -4.12 -18.69
N ALA A 78 1.39 -5.30 -18.07
CA ALA A 78 1.20 -5.40 -16.62
C ALA A 78 2.38 -4.83 -15.82
N GLY A 79 3.59 -4.87 -16.39
CA GLY A 79 4.77 -4.23 -15.79
C GLY A 79 4.58 -2.74 -15.52
N VAL A 80 3.92 -2.02 -16.43
CA VAL A 80 3.65 -0.57 -16.32
C VAL A 80 2.66 -0.28 -15.20
N LEU A 81 1.66 -1.15 -15.01
CA LEU A 81 0.70 -1.04 -13.91
C LEU A 81 1.39 -1.23 -12.55
N PHE A 82 2.23 -2.25 -12.42
CA PHE A 82 2.84 -2.63 -11.15
C PHE A 82 4.03 -1.74 -10.72
N ASP A 83 4.66 -1.02 -11.64
CA ASP A 83 5.76 -0.09 -11.33
C ASP A 83 5.29 1.20 -10.64
N GLN A 84 4.02 1.54 -10.80
CA GLN A 84 3.46 2.81 -10.33
C GLN A 84 3.34 2.87 -8.80
N PRO A 85 3.23 4.07 -8.22
CA PRO A 85 2.77 4.25 -6.84
C PRO A 85 1.45 3.50 -6.59
N THR A 86 1.27 2.95 -5.38
CA THR A 86 0.12 2.12 -5.02
C THR A 86 -1.21 2.82 -5.31
N GLU A 87 -1.29 4.12 -5.08
CA GLU A 87 -2.48 4.95 -5.30
C GLU A 87 -2.85 5.02 -6.78
N ARG A 88 -1.85 5.19 -7.67
CA ARG A 88 -2.08 5.24 -9.12
C ARG A 88 -2.47 3.87 -9.67
N MET A 89 -1.79 2.81 -9.24
CA MET A 89 -2.14 1.44 -9.59
C MET A 89 -3.59 1.12 -9.23
N LEU A 90 -4.02 1.52 -8.03
CA LEU A 90 -5.39 1.28 -7.58
C LEU A 90 -6.42 2.16 -8.28
N GLY A 91 -6.07 3.40 -8.64
CA GLY A 91 -6.92 4.22 -9.51
C GLY A 91 -7.20 3.54 -10.85
N GLN A 92 -6.18 2.89 -11.46
CA GLN A 92 -6.35 2.12 -12.69
C GLN A 92 -7.20 0.86 -12.48
N ILE A 93 -7.01 0.14 -11.38
CA ILE A 93 -7.83 -1.04 -11.03
C ILE A 93 -9.28 -0.63 -10.73
N GLN A 94 -9.51 0.52 -10.11
CA GLN A 94 -10.85 1.06 -9.87
C GLN A 94 -11.55 1.43 -11.19
N ALA A 95 -10.83 2.05 -12.12
CA ALA A 95 -11.36 2.31 -13.46
C ALA A 95 -11.73 0.99 -14.18
N ALA A 96 -10.88 -0.04 -14.06
CA ALA A 96 -11.19 -1.37 -14.58
C ALA A 96 -12.42 -2.00 -13.92
N ALA A 97 -12.57 -1.87 -12.61
CA ALA A 97 -13.74 -2.38 -11.88
C ALA A 97 -15.04 -1.67 -12.33
N ASN A 98 -14.99 -0.36 -12.55
CA ASN A 98 -16.13 0.40 -13.07
C ASN A 98 -16.52 -0.05 -14.49
N LEU A 99 -15.54 -0.30 -15.37
CA LEU A 99 -15.79 -0.82 -16.72
C LEU A 99 -16.36 -2.24 -16.68
N ALA A 100 -15.85 -3.11 -15.80
CA ALA A 100 -16.41 -4.45 -15.62
C ALA A 100 -17.85 -4.40 -15.10
N LEU A 101 -18.17 -3.42 -14.24
CA LEU A 101 -19.54 -3.17 -13.77
C LEU A 101 -20.45 -2.69 -14.90
N GLU A 102 -19.96 -1.88 -15.85
CA GLU A 102 -20.75 -1.40 -16.99
C GLU A 102 -20.97 -2.46 -18.08
N TYR A 103 -20.01 -3.36 -18.27
CA TYR A 103 -20.03 -4.39 -19.31
C TYR A 103 -19.81 -5.80 -18.74
N PRO A 104 -20.78 -6.32 -17.94
CA PRO A 104 -20.64 -7.60 -17.24
C PRO A 104 -20.59 -8.81 -18.19
N ASP A 105 -21.13 -8.69 -19.40
CA ASP A 105 -21.10 -9.72 -20.44
C ASP A 105 -19.73 -9.83 -21.13
N ARG A 106 -19.00 -8.71 -21.21
CA ARG A 106 -17.67 -8.65 -21.82
C ARG A 106 -16.53 -8.98 -20.87
N TYR A 107 -16.72 -8.70 -19.57
CA TYR A 107 -15.74 -8.96 -18.52
C TYR A 107 -16.36 -9.76 -17.36
N PRO A 108 -16.90 -10.96 -17.62
CA PRO A 108 -17.66 -11.72 -16.64
C PRO A 108 -16.84 -12.15 -15.43
N HIS A 109 -15.54 -12.44 -15.61
CA HIS A 109 -14.70 -12.92 -14.51
C HIS A 109 -14.33 -11.77 -13.56
N ALA A 110 -13.95 -10.61 -14.09
CA ALA A 110 -13.71 -9.40 -13.32
C ALA A 110 -14.99 -8.92 -12.64
N TYR A 111 -16.12 -8.89 -13.38
CA TYR A 111 -17.42 -8.55 -12.82
C TYR A 111 -17.76 -9.43 -11.62
N ALA A 112 -17.77 -10.76 -11.81
CA ALA A 112 -18.07 -11.72 -10.77
C ALA A 112 -17.13 -11.58 -9.57
N PHE A 113 -15.83 -11.34 -9.79
CA PHE A 113 -14.89 -11.12 -8.69
C PHE A 113 -15.25 -9.88 -7.87
N PHE A 114 -15.54 -8.75 -8.52
CA PHE A 114 -15.81 -7.48 -7.86
C PHE A 114 -17.17 -7.43 -7.16
N THR A 115 -18.19 -8.06 -7.75
CA THR A 115 -19.56 -8.08 -7.22
C THR A 115 -19.83 -9.21 -6.24
N ARG A 116 -18.96 -10.24 -6.17
CA ARG A 116 -19.08 -11.31 -5.19
C ARG A 116 -19.15 -10.75 -3.78
N GLU A 117 -20.30 -10.92 -3.15
CA GLU A 117 -20.47 -10.59 -1.74
C GLU A 117 -19.53 -11.42 -0.88
N ASP A 118 -18.99 -10.78 0.16
CA ASP A 118 -18.22 -11.49 1.17
C ASP A 118 -19.12 -12.53 1.86
N LEU A 119 -18.55 -13.69 2.19
CA LEU A 119 -19.27 -14.80 2.79
C LEU A 119 -19.99 -14.38 4.09
N GLN A 120 -19.41 -13.42 4.81
CA GLN A 120 -20.01 -12.83 6.00
C GLN A 120 -21.28 -12.04 5.72
N MET A 121 -21.36 -11.31 4.60
CA MET A 121 -22.58 -10.59 4.21
C MET A 121 -23.66 -11.56 3.74
N LYS A 122 -23.29 -12.61 3.00
CA LYS A 122 -24.23 -13.68 2.63
C LYS A 122 -24.83 -14.39 3.85
N LEU A 123 -24.03 -14.62 4.89
CA LEU A 123 -24.52 -15.21 6.15
C LEU A 123 -25.42 -14.26 6.94
N ALA A 124 -25.26 -12.95 6.79
CA ALA A 124 -26.12 -11.95 7.44
C ALA A 124 -27.44 -11.73 6.68
N GLN A 125 -27.46 -11.93 5.36
CA GLN A 125 -28.64 -11.79 4.52
C GLN A 125 -29.38 -13.12 4.31
N VAL A 126 -29.87 -13.74 5.39
CA VAL A 126 -30.73 -14.96 5.33
C VAL A 126 -32.17 -14.61 4.90
N GLY A 127 -32.31 -13.77 3.87
CA GLY A 127 -33.59 -13.36 3.30
C GLY A 127 -33.52 -13.42 1.79
N SER A 128 -34.59 -13.91 1.15
CA SER A 128 -34.81 -14.08 -0.28
C SER A 128 -34.77 -12.75 -1.08
N MET A 129 -33.68 -12.00 -1.02
CA MET A 129 -33.42 -10.89 -1.94
C MET A 129 -32.68 -11.42 -3.16
N THR A 130 -33.20 -11.08 -4.34
CA THR A 130 -32.53 -11.29 -5.62
C THR A 130 -31.13 -10.68 -5.54
N ASP A 131 -30.11 -11.44 -5.95
CA ASP A 131 -28.72 -11.00 -5.93
C ASP A 131 -28.58 -9.73 -6.77
N ASP A 132 -28.15 -8.62 -6.15
CA ASP A 132 -27.96 -7.33 -6.82
C ASP A 132 -27.05 -7.47 -8.04
N SER A 133 -26.08 -8.40 -7.99
CA SER A 133 -25.18 -8.68 -9.11
C SER A 133 -25.90 -9.31 -10.29
N GLU A 134 -26.86 -10.20 -10.08
CA GLU A 134 -27.66 -10.78 -11.16
C GLU A 134 -28.65 -9.76 -11.73
N LEU A 135 -29.29 -9.00 -10.85
CA LEU A 135 -30.27 -7.98 -11.22
C LEU A 135 -29.63 -6.93 -12.15
N TRP A 136 -28.47 -6.40 -11.76
CA TRP A 136 -27.74 -5.44 -12.58
C TRP A 136 -27.19 -6.06 -13.87
N ALA A 137 -26.60 -7.27 -13.80
CA ALA A 137 -26.03 -7.92 -14.98
C ALA A 137 -27.06 -8.18 -16.08
N ASN A 138 -28.25 -8.66 -15.69
CA ASN A 138 -29.36 -8.90 -16.61
C ASN A 138 -29.86 -7.60 -17.25
N PHE A 139 -29.99 -6.53 -16.47
CA PHE A 139 -30.42 -5.23 -16.96
C PHE A 139 -29.40 -4.60 -17.92
N ALA A 140 -28.10 -4.61 -17.56
CA ALA A 140 -27.02 -4.08 -18.39
C ALA A 140 -26.93 -4.84 -19.73
N THR A 141 -26.99 -6.17 -19.69
CA THR A 141 -26.94 -7.02 -20.90
C THR A 141 -28.14 -6.78 -21.82
N ARG A 142 -29.35 -6.67 -21.26
CA ARG A 142 -30.56 -6.39 -22.03
C ARG A 142 -30.47 -5.03 -22.72
N THR A 143 -30.09 -4.00 -21.97
CA THR A 143 -29.95 -2.63 -22.47
C THR A 143 -28.91 -2.53 -23.59
N ALA A 144 -27.80 -3.29 -23.48
CA ALA A 144 -26.76 -3.33 -24.50
C ALA A 144 -27.20 -4.02 -25.81
N ARG A 145 -28.08 -5.03 -25.73
CA ARG A 145 -28.51 -5.82 -26.90
C ARG A 145 -29.73 -5.24 -27.63
N GLU A 146 -30.73 -4.81 -26.87
CA GLU A 146 -32.05 -4.50 -27.41
C GLU A 146 -32.22 -3.01 -27.73
N GLY A 147 -31.37 -2.14 -27.16
CA GLY A 147 -31.63 -0.70 -27.18
C GLY A 147 -32.91 -0.35 -26.42
N PHE A 148 -33.33 0.92 -26.48
CA PHE A 148 -34.62 1.33 -25.91
C PHE A 148 -35.74 1.09 -26.95
N THR A 149 -36.70 0.24 -26.63
CA THR A 149 -37.91 0.03 -27.45
C THR A 149 -38.90 1.17 -27.24
N ALA A 150 -39.74 1.46 -28.24
CA ALA A 150 -40.61 2.64 -28.29
C ALA A 150 -42.05 2.42 -27.76
N ASP A 151 -42.34 1.28 -27.11
CA ASP A 151 -43.69 0.94 -26.66
C ASP A 151 -43.97 1.48 -25.24
N GLU A 152 -44.99 2.33 -25.09
CA GLU A 152 -45.32 3.08 -23.86
C GLU A 152 -45.64 2.16 -22.66
N ALA A 153 -46.29 1.00 -22.89
CA ALA A 153 -46.60 0.05 -21.83
C ALA A 153 -45.34 -0.68 -21.32
N GLN A 154 -44.43 -1.03 -22.24
CA GLN A 154 -43.12 -1.59 -21.89
C GLN A 154 -42.25 -0.55 -21.19
N GLN A 155 -42.41 0.73 -21.54
CA GLN A 155 -41.66 1.83 -20.98
C GLN A 155 -41.88 1.98 -19.46
N SER A 156 -43.11 1.90 -18.97
CA SER A 156 -43.41 2.01 -17.53
C SER A 156 -42.81 0.85 -16.71
N GLU A 157 -42.92 -0.39 -17.21
CA GLU A 157 -42.29 -1.53 -16.54
C GLU A 157 -40.75 -1.43 -16.58
N GLN A 158 -40.20 -1.03 -17.72
CA GLN A 158 -38.77 -0.83 -17.93
C GLN A 158 -38.20 0.31 -17.07
N GLU A 159 -38.98 1.36 -16.79
CA GLU A 159 -38.62 2.42 -15.86
C GLU A 159 -38.57 1.93 -14.41
N SER A 160 -39.51 1.08 -13.99
CA SER A 160 -39.49 0.49 -12.65
C SER A 160 -38.30 -0.47 -12.45
N ALA A 161 -38.06 -1.35 -13.44
CA ALA A 161 -36.94 -2.29 -13.45
C ALA A 161 -35.60 -1.54 -13.55
N GLY A 162 -35.53 -0.48 -14.37
CA GLY A 162 -34.36 0.37 -14.52
C GLY A 162 -33.99 1.10 -13.23
N ARG A 163 -34.97 1.56 -12.46
CA ARG A 163 -34.72 2.17 -11.13
C ARG A 163 -34.15 1.15 -10.14
N ALA A 164 -34.72 -0.05 -10.06
CA ALA A 164 -34.21 -1.12 -9.20
C ALA A 164 -32.78 -1.54 -9.61
N ALA A 165 -32.52 -1.67 -10.92
CA ALA A 165 -31.21 -1.97 -11.46
C ALA A 165 -30.18 -0.88 -11.16
N GLN A 166 -30.56 0.39 -11.31
CA GLN A 166 -29.67 1.49 -10.98
C GLN A 166 -29.36 1.55 -9.48
N GLN A 167 -30.31 1.23 -8.61
CA GLN A 167 -30.05 1.11 -7.17
C GLN A 167 -29.10 -0.06 -6.86
N ALA A 168 -29.26 -1.22 -7.52
CA ALA A 168 -28.32 -2.33 -7.42
C ALA A 168 -26.92 -1.91 -7.88
N ARG A 169 -26.79 -1.21 -9.02
CA ARG A 169 -25.50 -0.66 -9.51
C ARG A 169 -24.82 0.22 -8.46
N VAL A 170 -25.56 1.12 -7.80
CA VAL A 170 -25.01 2.00 -6.77
C VAL A 170 -24.52 1.19 -5.55
N ARG A 171 -25.29 0.17 -5.13
CA ARG A 171 -24.88 -0.72 -4.03
C ARG A 171 -23.63 -1.53 -4.38
N LEU A 172 -23.56 -2.08 -5.59
CA LEU A 172 -22.38 -2.78 -6.11
C LEU A 172 -21.18 -1.83 -6.21
N GLY A 173 -21.37 -0.60 -6.68
CA GLY A 173 -20.31 0.41 -6.72
C GLY A 173 -19.72 0.70 -5.33
N ASN A 174 -20.59 0.84 -4.32
CA ASN A 174 -20.16 1.01 -2.93
C ASN A 174 -19.41 -0.22 -2.39
N LEU A 175 -19.87 -1.43 -2.73
CA LEU A 175 -19.18 -2.68 -2.36
C LEU A 175 -17.77 -2.73 -2.96
N ILE A 176 -17.65 -2.44 -4.25
CA ILE A 176 -16.38 -2.41 -4.98
C ILE A 176 -15.41 -1.41 -4.35
N ALA A 177 -15.87 -0.18 -4.09
CA ALA A 177 -15.05 0.86 -3.46
C ALA A 177 -14.49 0.41 -2.10
N ARG A 178 -15.33 -0.20 -1.24
CA ARG A 178 -14.86 -0.72 0.06
C ARG A 178 -13.85 -1.84 -0.07
N ARG A 179 -14.04 -2.76 -1.03
CA ARG A 179 -13.09 -3.87 -1.25
C ARG A 179 -11.74 -3.36 -1.77
N LEU A 180 -11.77 -2.39 -2.66
CA LEU A 180 -10.55 -1.73 -3.16
C LEU A 180 -9.84 -0.96 -2.04
N ASP A 181 -10.57 -0.25 -1.18
CA ASP A 181 -9.99 0.43 -0.02
C ASP A 181 -9.34 -0.55 0.97
N MET A 182 -10.00 -1.67 1.29
CA MET A 182 -9.39 -2.72 2.12
C MET A 182 -8.10 -3.28 1.50
N PHE A 183 -8.11 -3.52 0.19
CA PHE A 183 -6.93 -3.98 -0.54
C PHE A 183 -5.82 -2.91 -0.55
N GLN A 184 -6.18 -1.63 -0.71
CA GLN A 184 -5.27 -0.49 -0.63
C GLN A 184 -4.56 -0.43 0.71
N ASN A 185 -5.34 -0.38 1.80
CA ASN A 185 -4.84 -0.25 3.15
C ASN A 185 -3.92 -1.42 3.52
N ARG A 186 -4.31 -2.65 3.15
CA ARG A 186 -3.47 -3.84 3.34
C ARG A 186 -2.16 -3.74 2.55
N THR A 187 -2.22 -3.36 1.28
CA THR A 187 -1.05 -3.28 0.40
C THR A 187 -0.07 -2.21 0.87
N GLN A 188 -0.57 -1.01 1.20
CA GLN A 188 0.23 0.09 1.74
C GLN A 188 0.87 -0.28 3.07
N TYR A 189 0.11 -0.87 4.00
CA TYR A 189 0.63 -1.32 5.30
C TYR A 189 1.75 -2.35 5.13
N ARG A 190 1.55 -3.38 4.30
CA ARG A 190 2.57 -4.41 4.06
C ARG A 190 3.82 -3.83 3.41
N TRP A 191 3.67 -2.94 2.42
CA TRP A 191 4.79 -2.26 1.79
C TRP A 191 5.59 -1.41 2.78
N ALA A 192 4.89 -0.62 3.61
CA ALA A 192 5.51 0.21 4.64
C ALA A 192 6.27 -0.64 5.66
N ARG A 193 5.68 -1.75 6.14
CA ARG A 193 6.34 -2.68 7.07
C ARG A 193 7.57 -3.35 6.47
N LEU A 194 7.50 -3.78 5.22
CA LEU A 194 8.66 -4.35 4.52
C LEU A 194 9.79 -3.31 4.36
N ASN A 195 9.45 -2.08 4.02
CA ASN A 195 10.43 -0.98 3.93
C ASN A 195 11.07 -0.67 5.28
N GLN A 196 10.27 -0.62 6.35
CA GLN A 196 10.76 -0.40 7.70
C GLN A 196 11.71 -1.51 8.13
N LEU A 197 11.33 -2.78 7.90
CA LEU A 197 12.16 -3.94 8.22
C LEU A 197 13.48 -3.91 7.43
N ALA A 198 13.42 -3.64 6.13
CA ALA A 198 14.60 -3.52 5.30
C ALA A 198 15.54 -2.40 5.80
N SER A 199 14.98 -1.28 6.25
CA SER A 199 15.76 -0.17 6.83
C SER A 199 16.43 -0.55 8.14
N ILE A 200 15.73 -1.24 9.03
CA ILE A 200 16.29 -1.71 10.30
C ILE A 200 17.45 -2.68 10.04
N ILE A 201 17.26 -3.64 9.12
CA ILE A 201 18.29 -4.61 8.74
C ILE A 201 19.50 -3.90 8.16
N ALA A 202 19.32 -3.00 7.20
CA ALA A 202 20.41 -2.27 6.56
C ALA A 202 21.20 -1.42 7.58
N GLY A 203 20.51 -0.67 8.44
CA GLY A 203 21.13 0.14 9.48
C GLY A 203 21.90 -0.70 10.51
N ALA A 204 21.33 -1.84 10.91
CA ALA A 204 21.99 -2.78 11.80
C ALA A 204 23.25 -3.37 11.14
N THR A 205 23.17 -3.80 9.88
CA THR A 205 24.33 -4.34 9.15
C THR A 205 25.45 -3.31 9.00
N LEU A 206 25.13 -2.06 8.63
CA LEU A 206 26.12 -0.99 8.50
C LEU A 206 26.79 -0.66 9.84
N THR A 207 26.00 -0.56 10.91
CA THR A 207 26.52 -0.28 12.26
C THR A 207 27.41 -1.42 12.76
N ALA A 208 26.97 -2.66 12.57
CA ALA A 208 27.76 -3.83 12.92
C ALA A 208 29.09 -3.88 12.15
N TYR A 209 29.06 -3.58 10.84
CA TYR A 209 30.26 -3.50 10.02
C TYR A 209 31.22 -2.41 10.48
N ALA A 210 30.71 -1.21 10.78
CA ALA A 210 31.53 -0.11 11.28
C ALA A 210 32.18 -0.45 12.63
N LEU A 211 31.40 -0.98 13.59
CA LEU A 211 31.90 -1.35 14.92
C LEU A 211 32.91 -2.49 14.87
N ALA A 212 32.71 -3.49 14.00
CA ALA A 212 33.64 -4.60 13.83
C ALA A 212 34.95 -4.16 13.18
N GLY A 213 34.94 -3.09 12.37
CA GLY A 213 36.15 -2.51 11.79
C GLY A 213 36.99 -1.72 12.80
N THR A 214 36.38 -1.13 13.83
CA THR A 214 37.07 -0.27 14.80
C THR A 214 37.44 -0.98 16.10
N ASN A 215 36.69 -1.99 16.52
CA ASN A 215 36.86 -2.67 17.81
C ASN A 215 37.41 -4.09 17.62
N LYS A 216 38.37 -4.48 18.47
CA LYS A 216 38.73 -5.90 18.61
C LYS A 216 37.62 -6.61 19.38
N ILE A 217 37.01 -7.61 18.75
CA ILE A 217 35.96 -8.44 19.37
C ILE A 217 36.67 -9.59 20.08
N ASP A 218 37.12 -9.35 21.31
CA ASP A 218 37.92 -10.32 22.07
C ASP A 218 37.04 -11.19 22.99
N SER A 219 35.80 -10.76 23.25
CA SER A 219 34.87 -11.43 24.18
C SER A 219 33.48 -11.69 23.57
N PRO A 220 32.79 -12.78 23.94
CA PRO A 220 31.37 -12.99 23.63
C PRO A 220 30.47 -11.85 24.10
N ARG A 221 30.85 -11.15 25.18
CA ARG A 221 30.09 -9.97 25.67
C ARG A 221 30.16 -8.80 24.70
N ASP A 222 31.31 -8.59 24.06
CA ASP A 222 31.51 -7.51 23.08
C ASP A 222 30.71 -7.80 21.82
N PHE A 223 30.64 -9.07 21.41
CA PHE A 223 29.77 -9.49 20.32
C PHE A 223 28.29 -9.24 20.63
N ILE A 224 27.82 -9.64 21.82
CA ILE A 224 26.44 -9.38 22.25
C ILE A 224 26.15 -7.87 22.28
N ALA A 225 27.06 -7.07 22.84
CA ALA A 225 26.93 -5.61 22.89
C ALA A 225 26.85 -5.01 21.48
N LEU A 226 27.69 -5.47 20.54
CA LEU A 226 27.68 -5.05 19.14
C LEU A 226 26.34 -5.37 18.47
N VAL A 227 25.80 -6.58 18.66
CA VAL A 227 24.49 -6.97 18.13
C VAL A 227 23.38 -6.09 18.71
N LEU A 228 23.37 -5.86 20.02
CA LEU A 228 22.36 -5.03 20.67
C LEU A 228 22.45 -3.56 20.22
N LEU A 229 23.65 -3.00 20.15
CA LEU A 229 23.89 -1.62 19.70
C LEU A 229 23.52 -1.41 18.24
N SER A 230 23.86 -2.36 17.36
CA SER A 230 23.51 -2.28 15.94
C SER A 230 22.00 -2.39 15.71
N LEU A 231 21.31 -3.26 16.45
CA LEU A 231 19.85 -3.38 16.38
C LEU A 231 19.17 -2.11 16.90
N LEU A 232 19.64 -1.56 18.02
CA LEU A 232 19.14 -0.30 18.58
C LEU A 232 19.34 0.87 17.61
N ALA A 233 20.52 0.97 16.98
CA ALA A 233 20.82 1.97 15.97
C ALA A 233 19.88 1.84 14.75
N GLY A 234 19.66 0.62 14.26
CA GLY A 234 18.73 0.35 13.16
C GLY A 234 17.28 0.75 13.47
N MET A 235 16.83 0.54 14.71
CA MET A 235 15.49 0.97 15.16
C MET A 235 15.35 2.48 15.32
N LEU A 236 16.42 3.17 15.74
CA LEU A 236 16.41 4.62 15.97
C LEU A 236 16.59 5.43 14.67
N ALA A 237 17.15 4.84 13.62
CA ALA A 237 17.44 5.54 12.37
C ALA A 237 16.20 6.22 11.72
N PRO A 238 15.00 5.59 11.65
CA PRO A 238 13.80 6.25 11.14
C PRO A 238 13.38 7.46 11.99
N PHE A 239 13.44 7.34 13.32
CA PHE A 239 13.11 8.44 14.23
C PHE A 239 14.08 9.62 14.12
N ALA A 240 15.39 9.33 14.00
CA ALA A 240 16.40 10.36 13.82
C ALA A 240 16.15 11.17 12.54
N LYS A 241 15.75 10.49 11.44
CA LYS A 241 15.36 11.15 10.19
C LYS A 241 14.18 12.09 10.40
N ASP A 242 13.12 11.63 11.07
CA ASP A 242 11.91 12.42 11.29
C ASP A 242 12.19 13.65 12.18
N VAL A 243 13.03 13.49 13.21
CA VAL A 243 13.47 14.61 14.08
C VAL A 243 14.29 15.63 13.29
N VAL A 244 15.25 15.19 12.47
CA VAL A 244 16.07 16.10 11.65
C VAL A 244 15.22 16.85 10.62
N ALA A 245 14.25 16.17 10.00
CA ALA A 245 13.32 16.81 9.06
C ALA A 245 12.47 17.88 9.77
N ALA A 246 11.97 17.59 10.98
CA ALA A 246 11.20 18.55 11.77
C ALA A 246 12.03 19.79 12.15
N ILE A 247 13.28 19.58 12.62
CA ILE A 247 14.19 20.68 13.00
C ILE A 247 14.59 21.52 11.78
N SER A 248 14.90 20.87 10.65
CA SER A 248 15.26 21.57 9.41
C SER A 248 14.11 22.43 8.88
N GLY A 249 12.86 21.95 9.03
CA GLY A 249 11.66 22.70 8.68
C GLY A 249 11.43 23.95 9.54
N LEU A 250 11.87 23.94 10.81
CA LEU A 250 11.81 25.12 11.68
C LEU A 250 12.86 26.17 11.29
N ARG A 251 14.09 25.74 10.98
CA ARG A 251 15.18 26.63 10.58
C ARG A 251 14.94 27.33 9.24
N ALA A 252 14.18 26.70 8.33
CA ALA A 252 13.83 27.31 7.04
C ALA A 252 12.74 28.40 7.15
N LYS A 253 12.05 28.51 8.29
CA LYS A 253 10.98 29.49 8.54
C LYS A 253 11.45 30.72 9.33
N SER A 254 12.65 30.71 9.87
CA SER A 254 13.32 31.84 10.55
C SER A 254 14.25 32.57 9.59
#